data_AF-A0A3N6S1I6-F1
#
_entry.id   AF-A0A3N6S1I6-F1
#
_cell.length_a   1.000
_cell.length_b   1.000
_cell.length_c   1.000
_cell.angle_alpha   90.00
_cell.angle_beta   90.00
_cell.angle_gamma   90.00
#
_symmetry.space_group_name_H-M   'P 1'
#
loop_
_entity.id
_entity.type
_entity.pdbx_description
1 polymer ?
#
loop_
_entity_poly.entity_id
_entity_poly.type
_entity_poly.pdbx_seq_one_letter_code
_entity_poly.pdbx_strand_id
1 'polypeptide(L)'
;MKAIKTESTAPLIWQLENTRFQRIKRLTETHGLSVLHLTYAVLSGYFSRITGEEEIVIDVPVHNRKNARQKDTVGLFAAVIPVKITLKLTRDTFFDVMKKAAEELRRCYKHQHLSITKINEQTKIKQKTGRAQLFDITLSFELFRLNVDMQGCVTRLEILSNHVSACFISTFLPKTAKR
;
A
#
# COMPACT_ATOMS: atom_id res chain seq x y z
N MET A 1 2.59 30.13 -11.77
CA MET A 1 2.36 28.73 -11.36
C MET A 1 3.06 27.81 -12.35
N LYS A 2 4.18 27.18 -11.97
CA LYS A 2 4.89 26.22 -12.82
C LYS A 2 4.23 24.86 -12.64
N ALA A 3 3.68 24.30 -13.71
CA ALA A 3 3.15 22.94 -13.71
C ALA A 3 4.28 21.97 -13.33
N ILE A 4 4.05 21.18 -12.28
CA ILE A 4 4.90 20.02 -11.99
C ILE A 4 4.61 19.04 -13.13
N LYS A 5 5.55 18.93 -14.07
CA LYS A 5 5.53 17.88 -15.08
C LYS A 5 5.62 16.55 -14.35
N THR A 6 4.52 15.81 -14.28
CA THR A 6 4.56 14.39 -13.91
C THR A 6 5.16 13.66 -15.12
N GLU A 7 6.48 13.60 -15.18
CA GLU A 7 7.15 12.72 -16.13
C GLU A 7 6.75 11.29 -15.78
N SER A 8 6.15 10.59 -16.75
CA SER A 8 5.74 9.19 -16.62
C SER A 8 6.98 8.30 -16.60
N THR A 9 7.66 8.23 -15.46
CA THR A 9 8.77 7.31 -15.25
C THR A 9 8.23 5.88 -15.24
N ALA A 10 8.87 4.98 -15.97
CA ALA A 10 8.54 3.55 -15.92
C ALA A 10 8.59 3.06 -14.46
N PRO A 11 7.66 2.20 -14.02
CA PRO A 11 7.65 1.72 -12.65
C PRO A 11 8.94 0.95 -12.36
N LEU A 12 9.56 1.28 -11.24
CA LEU A 12 10.72 0.53 -10.75
C LEU A 12 10.24 -0.73 -10.06
N ILE A 13 10.53 -1.89 -10.64
CA ILE A 13 10.10 -3.20 -10.12
C ILE A 13 11.28 -3.88 -9.45
N TRP A 14 11.17 -4.13 -8.14
CA TRP A 14 12.16 -4.86 -7.37
C TRP A 14 11.56 -6.16 -6.88
N GLN A 15 12.23 -7.27 -7.18
CA GLN A 15 11.81 -8.59 -6.73
C GLN A 15 12.59 -8.98 -5.47
N LEU A 16 11.86 -9.47 -4.48
CA LEU A 16 12.45 -10.02 -3.26
C LEU A 16 12.55 -11.53 -3.40
N GLU A 17 13.72 -12.10 -3.14
CA GLU A 17 13.89 -13.56 -3.09
C GLU A 17 12.88 -14.20 -2.14
N ASN A 18 12.28 -15.32 -2.56
CA ASN A 18 11.27 -16.01 -1.77
C ASN A 18 11.81 -16.44 -0.39
N THR A 19 13.06 -16.92 -0.31
CA THR A 19 13.71 -17.29 0.96
C THR A 19 13.74 -16.11 1.93
N ARG A 20 14.04 -14.91 1.44
CA ARG A 20 14.07 -13.66 2.22
C ARG A 20 12.67 -13.24 2.64
N PHE A 21 11.69 -13.33 1.74
CA PHE A 21 10.29 -13.06 2.06
C PHE A 21 9.76 -13.99 3.16
N GLN A 22 10.03 -15.30 3.07
CA GLN A 22 9.60 -16.25 4.11
C GLN A 22 10.25 -15.97 5.47
N ARG A 23 11.52 -15.54 5.48
CA ARG A 23 12.20 -15.12 6.72
C ARG A 23 11.54 -13.88 7.32
N ILE A 24 11.21 -12.88 6.51
CA ILE A 24 10.49 -11.67 6.94
C ILE A 24 9.13 -12.06 7.51
N LYS A 25 8.38 -12.88 6.79
CA LYS A 25 7.05 -13.35 7.21
C LYS A 25 7.11 -14.05 8.57
N ARG A 26 8.01 -15.03 8.73
CA ARG A 26 8.22 -15.73 10.00
C ARG A 26 8.60 -14.76 11.14
N LEU A 27 9.53 -13.83 10.88
CA LEU A 27 9.95 -12.84 11.87
C LEU A 27 8.77 -11.98 12.35
N THR A 28 7.94 -11.51 11.43
CA THR A 28 6.75 -10.71 11.76
C THR A 28 5.74 -11.52 12.57
N GLU A 29 5.48 -12.77 12.17
CA GLU A 29 4.54 -13.67 12.85
C GLU A 29 4.97 -13.96 14.30
N THR A 30 6.26 -14.23 14.54
CA THR A 30 6.80 -14.46 15.90
C THR A 30 6.55 -13.30 16.86
N HIS A 31 6.40 -12.08 16.35
CA HIS A 31 6.16 -10.87 17.14
C HIS A 31 4.69 -10.41 17.11
N GLY A 32 3.77 -11.20 16.54
CA GLY A 32 2.36 -10.81 16.40
C GLY A 32 2.14 -9.64 15.44
N LEU A 33 3.07 -9.41 14.51
CA LEU A 33 3.06 -8.33 13.53
C LEU A 33 2.87 -8.90 12.11
N SER A 34 2.63 -8.03 11.14
CA SER A 34 2.44 -8.39 9.74
C SER A 34 3.56 -7.85 8.87
N VAL A 35 3.68 -8.40 7.66
CA VAL A 35 4.58 -7.85 6.63
C VAL A 35 4.20 -6.39 6.29
N LEU A 36 2.91 -6.05 6.33
CA LEU A 36 2.46 -4.66 6.17
C LEU A 36 3.07 -3.74 7.24
N HIS A 37 3.08 -4.15 8.52
CA HIS A 37 3.67 -3.34 9.60
C HIS A 37 5.18 -3.15 9.38
N LEU A 38 5.87 -4.18 8.91
CA LEU A 38 7.29 -4.11 8.58
C LEU A 38 7.55 -3.15 7.41
N THR A 39 6.84 -3.31 6.29
CA THR A 39 7.02 -2.46 5.12
C THR A 39 6.69 -1.00 5.44
N TYR A 40 5.63 -0.76 6.23
CA TYR A 40 5.27 0.57 6.73
C TYR A 40 6.42 1.19 7.56
N ALA A 41 6.99 0.41 8.49
CA ALA A 41 8.11 0.86 9.31
C ALA A 41 9.38 1.15 8.49
N VAL A 42 9.69 0.32 7.48
CA VAL A 42 10.82 0.55 6.56
C VAL A 42 10.64 1.87 5.81
N LEU A 43 9.49 2.08 5.19
CA LEU A 43 9.23 3.31 4.44
C LEU A 43 9.25 4.54 5.36
N SER A 44 8.62 4.44 6.52
CA SER A 44 8.59 5.55 7.48
C SER A 44 9.99 5.91 7.96
N GLY A 45 10.80 4.92 8.33
CA GLY A 45 12.19 5.15 8.72
C GLY A 45 13.05 5.70 7.59
N TYR A 46 12.85 5.24 6.36
CA TYR A 46 13.55 5.75 5.18
C TYR A 46 13.24 7.23 4.93
N PHE A 47 11.96 7.59 4.85
CA PHE A 47 11.55 8.97 4.62
C PHE A 47 11.92 9.89 5.77
N SER A 48 11.79 9.43 7.01
CA SER A 48 12.22 10.19 8.19
C SER A 48 13.70 10.53 8.16
N ARG A 49 14.56 9.58 7.73
CA ARG A 49 16.01 9.83 7.61
C ARG A 49 16.36 10.78 6.47
N ILE A 50 15.63 10.75 5.36
CA ILE A 50 15.91 11.61 4.19
C ILE A 50 15.37 13.02 4.39
N THR A 51 14.19 13.15 5.00
CA THR A 51 13.52 14.44 5.21
C THR A 51 13.94 15.12 6.51
N GLY A 52 14.41 14.36 7.50
CA GLY A 52 14.64 14.83 8.87
C GLY A 52 13.36 14.91 9.70
N GLU A 53 12.20 14.58 9.14
CA GLU A 53 10.91 14.65 9.83
C GLU A 53 10.68 13.44 10.72
N GLU A 54 10.21 13.68 11.95
CA GLU A 54 9.83 12.62 12.89
C GLU A 54 8.37 12.18 12.74
N GLU A 55 7.51 13.02 12.17
CA GLU A 55 6.12 12.67 11.87
C GLU A 55 5.98 12.24 10.42
N ILE A 56 5.74 10.94 10.20
CA ILE A 56 5.55 10.39 8.86
C ILE A 56 4.11 9.93 8.70
N VAL A 57 3.53 10.31 7.57
CA VAL A 57 2.20 9.85 7.17
C VAL A 57 2.26 9.16 5.82
N ILE A 58 1.70 7.96 5.77
CA ILE A 58 1.61 7.15 4.56
C ILE A 58 0.15 6.75 4.38
N ASP A 59 -0.34 6.92 3.16
CA ASP A 59 -1.67 6.48 2.76
C ASP A 59 -1.71 4.97 2.57
N VAL A 60 -2.74 4.33 3.11
CA VAL A 60 -2.96 2.89 2.97
C VAL A 60 -4.35 2.65 2.35
N PRO A 61 -4.42 2.07 1.14
CA PRO A 61 -5.69 1.70 0.54
C PRO A 61 -6.29 0.50 1.28
N VAL A 62 -7.61 0.51 1.44
CA VAL A 62 -8.39 -0.55 2.08
C VAL A 62 -9.56 -0.92 1.20
N HIS A 63 -9.72 -2.21 0.89
CA HIS A 63 -10.74 -2.65 -0.05
C HIS A 63 -12.19 -2.52 0.46
N ASN A 64 -12.38 -2.36 1.78
CA ASN A 64 -13.67 -2.16 2.47
C ASN A 64 -14.80 -3.16 2.08
N ARG A 65 -14.44 -4.37 1.61
CA ARG A 65 -15.38 -5.46 1.30
C ARG A 65 -15.60 -6.34 2.53
N LYS A 66 -16.54 -5.96 3.40
CA LYS A 66 -16.76 -6.62 4.69
C LYS A 66 -17.61 -7.88 4.58
N ASN A 67 -18.63 -7.87 3.73
CA ASN A 67 -19.63 -8.94 3.66
C ASN A 67 -19.46 -9.76 2.38
N ALA A 68 -19.91 -11.03 2.38
CA ALA A 68 -19.83 -11.92 1.23
C ALA A 68 -20.38 -11.28 -0.05
N ARG A 69 -21.58 -10.66 0.05
CA ARG A 69 -22.19 -9.93 -1.07
C ARG A 69 -21.29 -8.84 -1.66
N GLN A 70 -20.56 -8.08 -0.82
CA GLN A 70 -19.64 -7.04 -1.30
C GLN A 70 -18.37 -7.62 -1.92
N LYS A 71 -17.93 -8.80 -1.46
CA LYS A 71 -16.78 -9.51 -2.05
C LYS A 71 -17.08 -9.95 -3.48
N ASP A 72 -18.33 -10.37 -3.72
CA ASP A 72 -18.80 -10.89 -5.01
C ASP A 72 -19.39 -9.81 -5.94
N THR A 73 -19.40 -8.53 -5.51
CA THR A 73 -19.91 -7.41 -6.31
C THR A 73 -18.78 -6.69 -7.04
N VAL A 74 -18.94 -6.51 -8.36
CA VAL A 74 -18.08 -5.62 -9.14
C VAL A 74 -18.41 -4.17 -8.79
N GLY A 75 -17.42 -3.42 -8.30
CA GLY A 75 -17.58 -2.02 -7.93
C GLY A 75 -16.38 -1.45 -7.17
N LEU A 76 -16.34 -0.12 -7.06
CA LEU A 76 -15.32 0.61 -6.29
C LEU A 76 -15.75 0.68 -4.81
N PHE A 77 -15.12 -0.15 -3.99
CA PHE A 77 -15.28 -0.14 -2.53
C PHE A 77 -14.02 0.34 -1.80
N ALA A 78 -12.94 0.57 -2.54
CA ALA A 78 -11.67 0.98 -1.96
C ALA A 78 -11.78 2.36 -1.32
N ALA A 79 -11.30 2.48 -0.09
CA ALA A 79 -11.05 3.76 0.57
C ALA A 79 -9.54 3.91 0.80
N VAL A 80 -9.08 5.13 1.02
CA VAL A 80 -7.69 5.40 1.41
C VAL A 80 -7.73 5.95 2.83
N ILE A 81 -6.97 5.33 3.73
CA ILE A 81 -6.80 5.81 5.09
C ILE A 81 -5.39 6.37 5.28
N PRO A 82 -5.26 7.59 5.81
CA PRO A 82 -3.96 8.09 6.18
C PRO A 82 -3.56 7.64 7.57
N VAL A 83 -2.33 7.19 7.70
CA VAL A 83 -1.80 6.65 8.96
C VAL A 83 -0.64 7.52 9.40
N LYS A 84 -0.77 8.27 10.50
CA LYS A 84 0.35 9.03 11.03
C LYS A 84 1.08 8.23 12.09
N ILE A 85 2.40 8.15 12.00
CA ILE A 85 3.24 7.68 13.10
C ILE A 85 4.29 8.72 13.46
N THR A 86 4.68 8.74 14.74
CA THR A 86 5.79 9.58 15.24
C THR A 86 6.98 8.70 15.61
N LEU A 87 8.10 8.94 14.94
CA LEU A 87 9.37 8.25 15.09
C LEU A 87 10.27 9.04 16.03
N LYS A 88 10.88 8.37 17.01
CA LYS A 88 11.94 8.93 17.84
C LYS A 88 13.23 8.23 17.46
N LEU A 89 13.88 8.69 16.38
CA LEU A 89 14.99 7.97 15.74
C LEU A 89 16.17 7.63 16.67
N THR A 90 16.36 8.40 17.75
CA THR A 90 17.41 8.18 18.76
C THR A 90 17.06 7.14 19.83
N ARG A 91 15.78 6.78 19.98
CA ARG A 91 15.28 5.92 21.07
C ARG A 91 14.53 4.69 20.58
N ASP A 92 13.78 4.82 19.49
CA ASP A 92 12.97 3.73 18.97
C ASP A 92 13.85 2.69 18.30
N THR A 93 13.69 1.43 18.69
CA THR A 93 14.17 0.32 17.89
C THR A 93 13.28 0.14 16.66
N PHE A 94 13.76 -0.58 15.64
CA PHE A 94 12.94 -0.89 14.48
C PHE A 94 11.64 -1.63 14.86
N PHE A 95 11.69 -2.50 15.87
CA PHE A 95 10.50 -3.19 16.38
C PHE A 95 9.51 -2.25 17.06
N ASP A 96 9.98 -1.20 17.74
CA ASP A 96 9.09 -0.19 18.33
C ASP A 96 8.34 0.57 17.24
N VAL A 97 9.03 0.91 16.15
CA VAL A 97 8.40 1.52 14.97
C VAL A 97 7.33 0.60 14.36
N MET A 98 7.63 -0.69 14.22
CA MET A 98 6.65 -1.66 13.72
C MET A 98 5.43 -1.77 14.64
N LYS A 99 5.60 -1.74 15.96
CA LYS A 99 4.50 -1.75 16.93
C LYS A 99 3.65 -0.49 16.83
N LYS A 100 4.27 0.69 16.75
CA LYS A 100 3.57 1.97 16.53
C LYS A 100 2.75 1.94 15.23
N ALA A 101 3.33 1.44 14.15
CA ALA A 101 2.63 1.27 12.88
C ALA A 101 1.41 0.34 13.03
N ALA A 102 1.57 -0.80 13.71
CA ALA A 102 0.47 -1.72 13.97
C ALA A 102 -0.67 -1.11 14.79
N GLU A 103 -0.33 -0.36 15.86
CA GLU A 103 -1.29 0.33 16.71
C GLU A 103 -2.07 1.40 15.95
N GLU A 104 -1.37 2.24 15.19
CA GLU A 104 -2.00 3.33 14.41
C GLU A 104 -2.83 2.78 13.24
N LEU A 105 -2.34 1.76 12.51
CA LEU A 105 -3.15 1.07 11.50
C LEU A 105 -4.44 0.51 12.12
N ARG A 106 -4.35 -0.15 13.28
CA ARG A 106 -5.51 -0.70 13.99
C ARG A 106 -6.50 0.40 14.40
N ARG A 107 -6.02 1.57 14.81
CA ARG A 107 -6.86 2.74 15.13
C ARG A 107 -7.54 3.27 13.85
N CYS A 108 -6.78 3.52 12.79
CA CYS A 108 -7.30 4.04 11.53
C CYS A 108 -8.32 3.08 10.87
N TYR A 109 -8.14 1.76 10.97
CA TYR A 109 -9.09 0.78 10.43
C TYR A 109 -10.49 0.86 11.07
N LYS A 110 -10.61 1.35 12.32
CA LYS A 110 -11.93 1.60 12.95
C LYS A 110 -12.69 2.73 12.24
N HIS A 111 -11.97 3.62 11.58
CA HIS A 111 -12.50 4.82 10.90
C HIS A 111 -12.39 4.74 9.37
N GLN A 112 -12.14 3.56 8.80
CA GLN A 112 -11.98 3.34 7.34
C GLN A 112 -13.19 3.73 6.47
N HIS A 113 -14.33 4.06 7.06
CA HIS A 113 -15.53 4.53 6.37
C HIS A 113 -15.52 6.04 6.13
N LEU A 114 -14.59 6.78 6.74
CA LEU A 114 -14.43 8.19 6.50
C LEU A 114 -13.80 8.41 5.12
N SER A 115 -14.44 9.26 4.32
CA SER A 115 -13.89 9.67 3.02
C SER A 115 -12.66 10.54 3.23
N ILE A 116 -11.60 10.29 2.46
CA ILE A 116 -10.40 11.13 2.40
C ILE A 116 -10.75 12.60 2.07
N THR A 117 -11.81 12.84 1.30
CA THR A 117 -12.31 14.19 0.99
C THR A 117 -12.72 14.92 2.27
N LYS A 118 -13.47 14.25 3.16
CA LYS A 118 -13.89 14.83 4.44
C LYS A 118 -12.70 15.09 5.36
N ILE A 119 -11.72 14.19 5.37
CA ILE A 119 -10.48 14.37 6.14
C ILE A 119 -9.72 15.60 5.63
N ASN A 120 -9.60 15.77 4.32
CA ASN A 120 -8.92 16.91 3.71
C ASN A 120 -9.63 18.24 3.97
N GLU A 121 -10.96 18.26 3.95
CA GLU A 121 -11.78 19.43 4.28
C GLU A 121 -11.60 19.86 5.74
N GLN A 122 -11.67 18.92 6.68
CA GLN A 122 -11.55 19.21 8.12
C GLN A 122 -10.14 19.68 8.51
N THR A 123 -9.11 19.13 7.86
CA THR A 123 -7.70 19.49 8.13
C THR A 123 -7.27 20.80 7.48
N LYS A 124 -8.09 21.35 6.55
CA LYS A 124 -7.86 22.63 5.84
C LYS A 124 -6.50 22.70 5.12
N ILE A 125 -6.03 21.58 4.59
CA ILE A 125 -4.67 21.44 4.01
C ILE A 125 -4.43 22.40 2.88
N LYS A 126 -5.37 22.50 1.96
CA LYS A 126 -5.28 23.38 0.80
C LYS A 126 -5.03 24.83 1.20
N GLN A 127 -5.54 25.24 2.36
CA GLN A 127 -5.33 26.58 2.93
C GLN A 127 -3.99 26.70 3.66
N LYS A 128 -3.51 25.63 4.32
CA LYS A 128 -2.28 25.64 5.13
C LYS A 128 -0.99 25.40 4.33
N THR A 129 -1.03 24.53 3.33
CA THR A 129 0.18 24.05 2.61
C THR A 129 0.10 24.30 1.10
N GLY A 130 -1.04 24.75 0.58
CA GLY A 130 -1.28 24.89 -0.85
C GLY A 130 -1.42 23.57 -1.63
N ARG A 131 -1.33 22.42 -0.95
CA ARG A 131 -1.43 21.08 -1.57
C ARG A 131 -2.89 20.63 -1.67
N ALA A 132 -3.20 19.84 -2.71
CA ALA A 132 -4.53 19.28 -2.93
C ALA A 132 -4.83 18.07 -2.03
N GLN A 133 -3.80 17.37 -1.56
CA GLN A 133 -3.90 16.20 -0.70
C GLN A 133 -2.95 16.35 0.50
N LEU A 134 -3.30 15.67 1.58
CA LEU A 134 -2.58 15.71 2.84
C LEU A 134 -1.22 14.98 2.74
N PHE A 135 -1.04 14.07 1.75
CA PHE A 135 0.11 13.15 1.69
C PHE A 135 0.61 12.87 0.27
N ASP A 136 1.89 12.52 0.18
CA ASP A 136 2.61 12.31 -1.08
C ASP A 136 2.98 10.83 -1.33
N ILE A 137 2.78 9.93 -0.34
CA ILE A 137 3.23 8.53 -0.37
C ILE A 137 2.06 7.59 -0.07
N THR A 138 1.86 6.58 -0.92
CA THR A 138 0.87 5.51 -0.73
C THR A 138 1.53 4.14 -0.67
N LEU A 139 1.18 3.34 0.34
CA LEU A 139 1.60 1.95 0.49
C LEU A 139 0.41 1.01 0.25
N SER A 140 0.34 0.42 -0.95
CA SER A 140 -0.58 -0.70 -1.22
C SER A 140 0.10 -2.03 -0.94
N PHE A 141 -0.58 -2.90 -0.19
CA PHE A 141 -0.10 -4.24 0.13
C PHE A 141 -1.20 -5.26 -0.13
N GLU A 142 -0.97 -6.15 -1.10
CA GLU A 142 -1.93 -7.17 -1.51
C GLU A 142 -1.26 -8.55 -1.56
N LEU A 143 -1.92 -9.54 -0.96
CA LEU A 143 -1.50 -10.94 -1.02
C LEU A 143 -2.35 -11.66 -2.06
N PHE A 144 -1.75 -11.92 -3.23
CA PHE A 144 -2.40 -12.70 -4.27
C PHE A 144 -2.14 -14.19 -4.06
N ARG A 145 -3.22 -14.97 -3.92
CA ARG A 145 -3.16 -16.42 -4.13
C ARG A 145 -3.42 -16.68 -5.60
N LEU A 146 -2.35 -16.76 -6.38
CA LEU A 146 -2.41 -17.12 -7.79
C LEU A 146 -2.54 -18.64 -7.91
N ASN A 147 -3.78 -19.13 -8.07
CA ASN A 147 -4.01 -20.47 -8.60
C ASN A 147 -4.04 -20.36 -10.12
N VAL A 148 -2.91 -20.70 -10.75
CA VAL A 148 -2.72 -20.59 -12.21
C VAL A 148 -2.67 -21.97 -12.85
N ASP A 149 -3.51 -22.89 -12.38
CA ASP A 149 -3.70 -24.18 -13.03
C ASP A 149 -4.92 -24.10 -13.95
N MET A 150 -4.66 -23.91 -15.25
CA MET A 150 -5.64 -24.12 -16.29
C MET A 150 -5.15 -25.30 -17.12
N GLN A 151 -5.81 -26.45 -16.96
CA GLN A 151 -5.45 -27.72 -17.59
C GLN A 151 -5.08 -27.53 -19.07
N GLY A 152 -3.81 -27.78 -19.38
CA GLY A 152 -3.29 -27.77 -20.76
C GLY A 152 -2.86 -26.42 -21.33
N CYS A 153 -2.90 -25.31 -20.56
CA CYS A 153 -2.50 -23.99 -21.05
C CYS A 153 -1.22 -23.46 -20.37
N VAL A 154 -0.30 -22.91 -21.17
CA VAL A 154 0.85 -22.13 -20.66
C VAL A 154 0.35 -20.76 -20.25
N THR A 155 0.35 -20.46 -18.95
CA THR A 155 -0.14 -19.18 -18.45
C THR A 155 1.00 -18.19 -18.22
N ARG A 156 0.85 -16.98 -18.72
CA ARG A 156 1.75 -15.85 -18.46
C ARG A 156 0.99 -14.81 -17.64
N LEU A 157 1.54 -14.42 -16.49
CA LEU A 157 1.02 -13.32 -15.70
C LEU A 157 1.55 -12.00 -16.27
N GLU A 158 0.66 -11.15 -16.75
CA GLU A 158 0.98 -9.76 -17.07
C GLU A 158 0.33 -8.85 -16.02
N ILE A 159 1.13 -8.00 -15.40
CA ILE A 159 0.66 -7.01 -14.43
C ILE A 159 0.24 -5.77 -15.22
N LEU A 160 -1.06 -5.54 -15.31
CA LEU A 160 -1.59 -4.32 -15.90
C LEU A 160 -1.61 -3.23 -14.83
N SER A 161 -0.75 -2.24 -14.95
CA SER A 161 -0.77 -1.06 -14.10
C SER A 161 -1.70 -0.02 -14.71
N ASN A 162 -2.77 0.35 -14.02
CA ASN A 162 -3.41 1.65 -14.25
C ASN A 162 -2.68 2.64 -13.33
N HIS A 163 -2.24 3.77 -13.88
CA HIS A 163 -1.40 4.81 -13.23
C HIS A 163 -1.90 5.41 -11.89
N VAL A 164 -2.92 4.84 -11.27
CA VAL A 164 -3.55 5.26 -10.01
C VAL A 164 -3.56 4.13 -8.96
N SER A 165 -3.47 2.85 -9.35
CA SER A 165 -3.37 1.68 -8.47
C SER A 165 -3.08 0.44 -9.31
N ALA A 166 -2.14 -0.41 -8.87
CA ALA A 166 -1.88 -1.69 -9.52
C ALA A 166 -3.08 -2.63 -9.33
N CYS A 167 -4.05 -2.55 -10.24
CA CYS A 167 -5.13 -3.52 -10.32
C CYS A 167 -4.64 -4.66 -11.22
N PHE A 168 -4.38 -5.83 -10.64
CA PHE A 168 -3.98 -7.01 -11.40
C PHE A 168 -5.14 -7.51 -12.26
N ILE A 169 -5.33 -6.91 -13.43
CA ILE A 169 -6.15 -7.50 -14.48
C ILE A 169 -5.21 -8.43 -15.25
N SER A 170 -5.40 -9.74 -15.11
CA SER A 170 -4.73 -10.70 -15.99
C SER A 170 -5.51 -10.72 -17.31
N THR A 171 -4.89 -10.24 -18.38
CA THR A 171 -5.46 -10.38 -19.72
C THR A 171 -4.93 -11.65 -20.35
N PHE A 172 -5.86 -12.50 -20.79
CA PHE A 172 -5.57 -13.79 -21.40
C PHE A 172 -5.50 -13.63 -22.91
N LEU A 173 -4.32 -13.84 -23.50
CA LEU A 173 -4.17 -14.02 -24.94
C LEU A 173 -3.96 -15.52 -25.22
N PRO A 174 -4.97 -16.25 -25.75
CA PRO A 174 -4.74 -17.60 -26.22
C PRO A 174 -3.73 -17.52 -27.37
N LYS A 175 -2.56 -18.16 -27.21
CA LYS A 175 -1.70 -18.46 -28.37
C LYS A 175 -2.47 -19.42 -29.25
N THR A 176 -3.06 -18.93 -30.34
CA THR A 176 -3.46 -19.79 -31.44
C THR A 176 -2.21 -20.53 -31.91
N ALA A 177 -2.21 -21.84 -31.76
CA ALA A 177 -1.17 -22.72 -32.29
C ALA A 177 -1.02 -22.41 -33.79
N LYS A 178 0.16 -21.91 -34.19
CA LYS A 178 0.53 -21.92 -35.61
C LYS A 178 0.60 -23.39 -36.03
N ARG A 179 -0.29 -23.78 -36.94
CA ARG A 179 -0.11 -24.97 -37.79
C ARG A 179 1.08 -24.75 -38.71
#